data_AF-A0A7S0X4W9-F1
#
_entry.id   AF-A0A7S0X4W9-F1
#
_cell.length_a   1.000
_cell.length_b   1.000
_cell.length_c   1.000
_cell.angle_alpha   90.00
_cell.angle_beta   90.00
_cell.angle_gamma   90.00
#
_symmetry.space_group_name_H-M   'P 1'
#
loop_
_entity.id
_entity.type
_entity.pdbx_description
1 polymer ?
#
loop_
_entity_poly.entity_id
_entity_poly.type
_entity_poly.pdbx_seq_one_letter_code
_entity_poly.pdbx_strand_id
1 'polypeptide(L)'
;AGAGAGVLSHGGAFPAGPPLDPALRRSWGAWLREYGARVRAEKRDDSERRAAQDASNPLYVPRNHLLQRAIEAAEDDDFSVARELMDALRMPFVERPGFEAYAAPAPPELAGAPGVAVLS
;
A
#
# COMPACT_ATOMS: atom_id res chain seq x y z
N ALA A 1 -1.90 -15.34 -25.52
CA ALA A 1 -2.55 -15.94 -24.34
C ALA A 1 -1.56 -15.93 -23.17
N GLY A 2 -1.77 -15.30 -22.03
CA GLY A 2 -2.75 -14.32 -21.59
C GLY A 2 -2.09 -13.67 -20.38
N ALA A 3 -1.57 -12.44 -20.53
CA ALA A 3 -0.97 -11.72 -19.43
C ALA A 3 -2.11 -11.09 -18.62
N GLY A 4 -2.48 -11.76 -17.53
CA GLY A 4 -3.36 -11.20 -16.51
C GLY A 4 -2.72 -9.94 -15.96
N ALA A 5 -3.11 -8.79 -16.51
CA ALA A 5 -2.87 -7.50 -15.91
C ALA A 5 -3.64 -7.49 -14.59
N GLY A 6 -2.94 -7.78 -13.49
CA GLY A 6 -3.38 -7.46 -12.14
C GLY A 6 -3.63 -5.95 -12.09
N VAL A 7 -4.87 -5.56 -12.37
CA VAL A 7 -5.43 -4.37 -11.74
C VAL A 7 -5.23 -4.63 -10.26
N LEU A 8 -4.49 -3.75 -9.57
CA LEU A 8 -4.43 -3.71 -8.12
C LEU A 8 -5.87 -3.53 -7.65
N SER A 9 -6.60 -4.64 -7.55
CA SER A 9 -8.01 -4.69 -7.22
C SER A 9 -8.09 -4.60 -5.71
N HIS A 10 -7.70 -3.44 -5.18
CA HIS A 10 -8.02 -3.07 -3.81
C HIS A 10 -9.52 -2.76 -3.79
N GLY A 11 -10.33 -3.82 -3.89
CA GLY A 11 -11.79 -3.81 -3.73
C GLY A 11 -12.22 -3.61 -2.27
N GLY A 12 -11.33 -3.09 -1.42
CA GLY A 12 -11.69 -2.60 -0.11
C GLY A 12 -12.25 -1.20 -0.25
N ALA A 13 -13.54 -1.03 0.05
CA ALA A 13 -14.10 0.30 0.26
C ALA A 13 -13.28 0.97 1.37
N PHE A 14 -12.45 1.95 1.01
CA PHE A 14 -11.87 2.84 2.02
C PHE A 14 -13.07 3.45 2.77
N PRO A 15 -13.16 3.28 4.10
CA PRO A 15 -14.25 3.89 4.84
C PRO A 15 -14.22 5.39 4.55
N ALA A 16 -15.38 5.96 4.24
CA ALA A 16 -15.48 7.39 4.00
C ALA A 16 -15.00 8.11 5.27
N GLY A 17 -13.79 8.66 5.22
CA GLY A 17 -13.26 9.50 6.27
C GLY A 17 -14.12 10.76 6.44
N PRO A 18 -13.87 11.55 7.50
CA PRO A 18 -14.52 12.84 7.64
C PRO A 18 -14.32 13.69 6.36
N PRO A 19 -15.30 14.52 5.99
CA PRO A 19 -15.15 15.39 4.83
C PRO A 19 -13.90 16.25 4.99
N LEU A 20 -13.07 16.29 3.93
CA LEU A 20 -11.86 17.11 3.90
C LEU A 20 -12.22 18.59 4.11
N ASP A 21 -11.42 19.28 4.91
CA ASP A 21 -11.50 20.73 5.05
C ASP A 21 -11.54 21.42 3.66
N PRO A 22 -12.44 22.39 3.42
CA PRO A 22 -12.54 23.03 2.11
C PRO A 22 -11.25 23.67 1.62
N ALA A 23 -10.39 24.21 2.50
CA ALA A 23 -9.11 24.77 2.08
C ALA A 23 -8.14 23.66 1.65
N LEU A 24 -8.05 22.58 2.43
CA LEU A 24 -7.29 21.38 2.09
C LEU A 24 -7.75 20.78 0.74
N ARG A 25 -9.06 20.69 0.52
CA ARG A 25 -9.61 20.18 -0.74
C ARG A 25 -9.18 21.01 -1.94
N ARG A 26 -9.13 22.35 -1.78
CA ARG A 26 -8.68 23.26 -2.84
C ARG A 26 -7.19 23.10 -3.12
N SER A 27 -6.35 23.03 -2.08
CA SER A 27 -4.89 22.88 -2.25
C SER A 27 -4.54 21.54 -2.90
N TRP A 28 -5.11 20.43 -2.44
CA TRP A 28 -4.96 19.13 -3.09
C TRP A 28 -5.44 19.14 -4.53
N GLY A 29 -6.60 19.75 -4.80
CA GLY A 29 -7.12 19.88 -6.16
C GLY A 29 -6.21 20.68 -7.09
N ALA A 30 -5.58 21.75 -6.58
CA ALA A 30 -4.60 22.52 -7.34
C ALA A 30 -3.34 21.69 -7.65
N TRP A 31 -2.78 21.04 -6.62
CA TRP A 31 -1.61 20.19 -6.76
C TRP A 31 -1.85 19.02 -7.73
N LEU A 32 -3.00 18.34 -7.65
CA LEU A 32 -3.35 17.25 -8.57
C LEU A 32 -3.43 17.71 -10.03
N ARG A 33 -3.92 18.93 -10.29
CA ARG A 33 -3.95 19.50 -11.65
C ARG A 33 -2.55 19.80 -12.16
N GLU A 34 -1.69 20.38 -11.31
CA GLU A 34 -0.29 20.67 -11.64
C GLU A 34 0.50 19.38 -11.91
N TYR A 35 0.38 18.39 -11.02
CA TYR A 35 0.98 17.08 -11.20
C TYR A 35 0.48 16.40 -12.48
N GLY A 36 -0.83 16.43 -12.73
CA GLY A 36 -1.40 15.88 -13.96
C GLY A 36 -0.88 16.59 -15.23
N ALA A 37 -0.69 17.91 -15.19
CA ALA A 37 -0.09 18.65 -16.29
C ALA A 37 1.39 18.24 -16.51
N ARG A 38 2.16 18.09 -15.42
CA ARG A 38 3.54 17.59 -15.45
C ARG A 38 3.61 16.19 -16.08
N VAL A 39 2.75 15.26 -15.67
CA VAL A 39 2.70 13.89 -16.20
C VAL A 39 2.36 13.88 -17.68
N ARG A 40 1.38 14.69 -18.14
CA ARG A 40 1.05 14.80 -19.57
C ARG A 40 2.16 15.42 -20.43
N ALA A 41 3.03 16.22 -19.83
CA ALA A 41 4.20 16.76 -20.51
C ALA A 41 5.33 15.73 -20.65
N GLU A 42 5.28 14.60 -19.93
CA GLU A 42 6.22 13.50 -20.13
C GLU A 42 5.90 12.75 -21.43
N LYS A 43 6.93 12.46 -22.24
CA LYS A 43 6.81 11.65 -23.46
C LYS A 43 6.84 10.15 -23.14
N ARG A 44 5.99 9.70 -22.22
CA ARG A 44 5.88 8.29 -21.82
C ARG A 44 4.44 7.84 -21.90
N ASP A 45 4.22 6.63 -22.40
CA ASP A 45 2.89 6.06 -22.38
C ASP A 45 2.46 5.71 -20.95
N ASP A 46 1.16 5.65 -20.72
CA ASP A 46 0.57 5.31 -19.43
C ASP A 46 0.99 3.92 -18.94
N SER A 47 1.13 2.96 -19.86
CA SER A 47 1.57 1.60 -19.54
C SER A 47 3.03 1.55 -19.10
N GLU A 48 3.92 2.27 -19.78
CA GLU A 48 5.35 2.37 -19.43
C GLU A 48 5.52 3.07 -18.07
N ARG A 49 4.76 4.14 -17.85
CA ARG A 49 4.77 4.86 -16.58
C ARG A 49 4.28 3.96 -15.44
N ARG A 50 3.20 3.20 -15.66
CA ARG A 50 2.70 2.25 -14.66
C ARG A 50 3.72 1.18 -14.34
N ALA A 51 4.34 0.55 -15.35
CA ALA A 51 5.38 -0.45 -15.13
C ALA A 51 6.57 0.10 -14.33
N ALA A 52 6.98 1.35 -14.61
CA ALA A 52 8.03 2.01 -13.84
C ALA A 52 7.62 2.29 -12.39
N GLN A 53 6.36 2.69 -12.15
CA GLN A 53 5.83 2.91 -10.80
C GLN A 53 5.71 1.60 -10.02
N ASP A 54 5.17 0.55 -10.63
CA ASP A 54 5.03 -0.77 -10.00
C ASP A 54 6.40 -1.36 -9.63
N ALA A 55 7.45 -1.08 -10.41
CA ALA A 55 8.81 -1.51 -10.11
C ALA A 55 9.52 -0.72 -8.99
N SER A 56 9.02 0.48 -8.63
CA SER A 56 9.63 1.34 -7.61
C SER A 56 8.80 1.49 -6.34
N ASN A 57 7.49 1.32 -6.43
CA ASN A 57 6.54 1.51 -5.34
C ASN A 57 6.25 0.15 -4.70
N PRO A 58 6.78 -0.13 -3.50
CA PRO A 58 6.56 -1.42 -2.87
C PRO A 58 5.11 -1.58 -2.44
N LEU A 59 4.52 -2.72 -2.78
CA LEU A 59 3.24 -3.21 -2.30
C LEU A 59 3.35 -3.74 -0.87
N TYR A 60 4.40 -4.53 -0.58
CA TYR A 60 4.67 -5.08 0.76
C TYR A 60 5.71 -4.23 1.48
N VAL A 61 5.33 -3.69 2.64
CA VAL A 61 6.21 -2.91 3.51
C VAL A 61 6.14 -3.47 4.94
N PRO A 62 7.23 -3.41 5.73
CA PRO A 62 7.26 -3.93 7.09
C PRO A 62 6.48 -3.01 8.04
N ARG A 63 5.15 -3.01 7.93
CA ARG A 63 4.27 -2.20 8.78
C ARG A 63 4.36 -2.68 10.22
N ASN A 64 4.34 -1.76 11.17
CA ASN A 64 4.55 -2.10 12.58
C ASN A 64 3.56 -3.15 13.13
N HIS A 65 2.29 -3.14 12.72
CA HIS A 65 1.34 -4.17 13.14
C HIS A 65 1.67 -5.57 12.58
N LEU A 66 2.26 -5.66 11.38
CA LEU A 66 2.71 -6.95 10.81
C LEU A 66 3.93 -7.47 11.56
N LEU A 67 4.86 -6.57 11.91
CA LEU A 67 6.01 -6.90 12.75
C LEU A 67 5.57 -7.36 14.14
N GLN A 68 4.63 -6.65 14.76
CA GLN A 68 4.10 -6.98 16.09
C GLN A 68 3.44 -8.38 16.08
N ARG A 69 2.60 -8.67 15.07
CA ARG A 69 2.01 -10.00 14.91
C ARG A 69 3.06 -11.11 14.78
N ALA A 70 4.16 -10.85 14.07
CA ALA A 70 5.25 -11.80 13.93
C ALA A 70 6.04 -12.01 15.22
N ILE A 71 6.20 -10.94 16.03
CA ILE A 71 6.85 -11.02 17.35
C ILE A 71 5.98 -11.83 18.32
N GLU A 72 4.69 -11.54 18.41
CA GLU A 72 3.75 -12.26 19.29
C GLU A 72 3.71 -13.76 18.98
N ALA A 73 3.63 -14.13 17.70
CA ALA A 73 3.68 -15.55 17.31
C ALA A 73 5.01 -16.22 17.69
N ALA A 74 6.13 -15.52 17.55
CA ALA A 74 7.44 -16.04 17.92
C ALA A 74 7.63 -16.20 19.44
N GLU A 75 6.96 -15.38 20.26
CA GLU A 75 6.93 -15.56 21.72
C GLU A 75 6.24 -16.87 22.12
N ASP A 76 5.28 -17.34 21.30
CA ASP A 76 4.60 -18.64 21.43
C ASP A 76 5.33 -19.79 20.67
N ASP A 77 6.61 -19.61 20.33
CA ASP A 77 7.45 -20.55 19.56
C ASP A 77 6.98 -20.80 18.10
N ASP A 78 6.04 -20.00 17.58
CA ASP A 78 5.57 -20.04 16.20
C ASP A 78 6.30 -19.02 15.30
N PHE A 79 7.38 -19.46 14.67
CA PHE A 79 8.12 -18.67 13.69
C PHE A 79 7.54 -18.70 12.27
N SER A 80 6.35 -19.29 12.04
CA SER A 80 5.73 -19.33 10.70
C SER A 80 5.38 -17.93 10.19
N VAL A 81 4.78 -17.09 11.03
CA VAL A 81 4.35 -15.72 10.68
C VAL A 81 5.53 -14.85 10.28
N ALA A 82 6.65 -14.93 11.03
CA ALA A 82 7.87 -14.20 10.69
C ALA A 82 8.47 -14.64 9.34
N ARG A 83 8.44 -15.96 9.05
CA ARG A 83 8.90 -16.50 7.76
C ARG A 83 8.03 -16.04 6.60
N GLU A 84 6.71 -16.06 6.75
CA GLU A 84 5.79 -15.57 5.73
C GLU A 84 5.96 -14.07 5.46
N LEU A 85 6.10 -13.25 6.51
CA LEU A 85 6.36 -11.82 6.36
C LEU A 85 7.67 -11.58 5.61
N MET A 86 8.74 -12.29 5.97
CA MET A 86 10.02 -12.22 5.26
C MET A 86 9.89 -12.63 3.80
N ASP A 87 9.08 -13.65 3.50
CA ASP A 87 8.82 -14.07 2.13
C ASP A 87 8.05 -13.02 1.31
N ALA A 88 7.13 -12.28 1.92
CA ALA A 88 6.46 -11.14 1.28
C ALA A 88 7.49 -10.04 0.93
N LEU A 89 8.36 -9.71 1.89
CA LEU A 89 9.36 -8.64 1.77
C LEU A 89 10.49 -8.95 0.79
N ARG A 90 10.70 -10.21 0.40
CA ARG A 90 11.66 -10.60 -0.65
C ARG A 90 11.25 -10.14 -2.04
N MET A 91 9.95 -9.98 -2.29
CA MET A 91 9.41 -9.52 -3.58
C MET A 91 8.41 -8.38 -3.34
N PRO A 92 8.86 -7.24 -2.80
CA PRO A 92 7.96 -6.22 -2.26
C PRO A 92 7.17 -5.49 -3.34
N PHE A 93 7.59 -5.57 -4.60
CA PHE A 93 6.98 -4.86 -5.74
C PHE A 93 5.98 -5.72 -6.54
N VAL A 94 5.88 -7.02 -6.25
CA VAL A 94 5.10 -7.96 -7.06
C VAL A 94 3.93 -8.47 -6.26
N GLU A 95 2.71 -8.26 -6.77
CA GLU A 95 1.50 -8.85 -6.17
C GLU A 95 1.53 -10.37 -6.27
N ARG A 96 1.30 -11.03 -5.13
CA ARG A 96 1.35 -12.49 -4.99
C ARG A 96 0.02 -13.00 -4.42
N PRO A 97 -0.64 -13.97 -5.09
CA PRO A 97 -1.82 -14.63 -4.55
C PRO A 97 -1.53 -15.23 -3.16
N GLY A 98 -2.41 -14.99 -2.20
CA GLY A 98 -2.27 -15.44 -0.80
C GLY A 98 -1.49 -14.50 0.11
N PHE A 99 -0.93 -13.40 -0.42
CA PHE A 99 -0.21 -12.38 0.35
C PHE A 99 -0.99 -11.08 0.53
N GLU A 100 -2.28 -11.05 0.18
CA GLU A 100 -3.14 -9.87 0.20
C GLU A 100 -3.18 -9.23 1.61
N ALA A 101 -3.15 -10.06 2.66
CA ALA A 101 -3.12 -9.60 4.05
C ALA A 101 -1.87 -8.77 4.40
N TYR A 102 -0.74 -9.00 3.73
CA TYR A 102 0.50 -8.25 3.95
C TYR A 102 0.55 -6.91 3.18
N ALA A 103 -0.35 -6.71 2.22
CA ALA A 103 -0.54 -5.43 1.52
C ALA A 103 -1.64 -4.57 2.18
N ALA A 104 -2.52 -5.17 2.97
CA ALA A 104 -3.66 -4.51 3.60
C ALA A 104 -3.23 -3.48 4.67
N PRO A 105 -3.88 -2.31 4.74
CA PRO A 105 -3.61 -1.32 5.79
C PRO A 105 -3.83 -1.93 7.18
N ALA A 106 -3.30 -1.25 8.21
CA ALA A 106 -3.57 -1.66 9.58
C ALA A 106 -5.10 -1.72 9.81
N PRO A 107 -5.60 -2.75 10.52
CA PRO A 107 -7.00 -2.83 10.90
C PRO A 107 -7.45 -1.55 11.63
N PRO A 108 -8.71 -1.08 11.43
CA PRO A 108 -9.22 0.13 12.09
C PRO A 108 -9.12 0.08 13.61
N GLU A 109 -9.16 -1.11 14.20
CA GLU A 109 -9.04 -1.35 15.64
C GLU A 109 -7.66 -0.99 16.20
N LEU A 110 -6.64 -0.95 15.34
CA LEU A 110 -5.28 -0.53 15.68
C LEU A 110 -5.02 0.96 15.39
N ALA A 111 -6.04 1.72 14.96
CA ALA A 111 -5.91 3.15 14.73
C ALA A 111 -5.61 3.88 16.06
N GLY A 112 -4.41 4.48 16.14
CA GLY A 112 -3.93 5.17 17.35
C GLY A 112 -3.07 4.33 18.29
N ALA A 113 -2.82 3.05 17.97
CA ALA A 113 -1.84 2.24 18.69
C ALA A 113 -0.41 2.80 18.48
N PRO A 114 0.44 2.78 19.51
CA PRO A 114 1.82 3.26 19.39
C PRO A 114 2.55 2.50 18.27
N GLY A 115 3.21 3.25 17.39
CA GLY A 115 3.90 2.69 16.22
C GLY A 115 3.00 2.47 14.99
N VAL A 116 1.68 2.56 15.07
CA VAL A 116 0.82 2.52 13.88
C VAL A 116 0.63 3.94 13.36
N ALA A 117 1.46 4.35 12.40
CA ALA A 117 1.30 5.64 11.74
C ALA A 117 0.03 5.63 10.88
N VAL A 118 -1.03 6.25 11.39
CA VAL A 118 -2.08 6.83 10.55
C VAL A 118 -1.53 8.15 10.01
N LEU A 119 -1.42 8.27 8.69
CA LEU A 119 -1.15 9.56 8.06
C LEU A 119 -2.29 10.51 8.48
N SER A 120 -1.94 11.46 9.35
CA SER A 120 -2.83 12.52 9.84
C SER A 120 -2.98 13.64 8.82
#